data_AF-A0A8J5R1M3-F1
#
_entry.id   AF-A0A8J5R1M3-F1
#
_cell.length_a   1.000
_cell.length_b   1.000
_cell.length_c   1.000
_cell.angle_alpha   90.00
_cell.angle_beta   90.00
_cell.angle_gamma   90.00
#
_symmetry.space_group_name_H-M   'P 1'
#
loop_
_entity.id
_entity.type
_entity.pdbx_description
1 polymer ?
#
loop_
_entity_poly.entity_id
_entity_poly.type
_entity_poly.pdbx_seq_one_letter_code
_entity_poly.pdbx_strand_id
1 'polypeptide(L)' 'ILILGVSTKGDLRNGDPKNFISLIDCKKMKKKIHAFNYVECSAKLQEGLDEVFSDSIKAVLKKPSRKKFCYLL' A
#
# COMPACT_ATOMS: atom_id res chain seq x y z
N ILE A 1 0.13 12.80 7.95
CA ILE A 1 -1.01 11.97 7.49
C ILE A 1 -0.44 10.65 7.03
N LEU A 2 -1.03 9.53 7.45
CA LEU A 2 -0.55 8.19 7.17
C LEU A 2 -1.52 7.55 6.18
N ILE A 3 -1.03 7.15 5.00
CA ILE A 3 -1.86 6.71 3.88
C ILE A 3 -1.48 5.26 3.55
N LEU A 4 -2.47 4.36 3.53
CA LEU A 4 -2.34 2.99 3.03
C LEU A 4 -3.20 2.86 1.77
N GLY A 5 -2.59 2.47 0.66
CA GLY A 5 -3.32 2.21 -0.58
C GLY A 5 -3.90 0.80 -0.58
N VAL A 6 -5.17 0.66 -0.96
CA VAL A 6 -5.83 -0.64 -1.09
C VAL A 6 -6.40 -0.78 -2.50
N SER A 7 -6.02 -1.82 -3.24
CA SER A 7 -6.81 -2.25 -4.41
C SER A 7 -7.85 -3.25 -3.96
N THR A 8 -9.10 -2.96 -4.27
CA THR A 8 -10.21 -3.87 -4.05
C THR A 8 -10.54 -4.62 -5.33
N LYS A 9 -11.16 -5.81 -5.20
CA LYS A 9 -11.67 -6.62 -6.32
C LYS A 9 -10.56 -7.26 -7.18
N GLY A 10 -9.49 -7.74 -6.56
CA GLY A 10 -8.44 -8.50 -7.27
C GLY A 10 -8.98 -9.73 -8.02
N ASP A 11 -10.11 -10.29 -7.58
CA ASP A 11 -10.81 -11.42 -8.19
C ASP A 11 -11.30 -11.16 -9.64
N LEU A 12 -11.41 -9.89 -10.05
CA LEU A 12 -11.85 -9.55 -11.40
C LEU A 12 -10.72 -9.56 -12.44
N ARG A 13 -9.44 -9.77 -12.04
CA ARG A 13 -8.27 -9.74 -12.95
C ARG A 13 -8.30 -10.75 -14.11
N ASN A 14 -9.22 -11.71 -14.11
CA ASN A 14 -9.43 -12.65 -15.22
C ASN A 14 -10.16 -12.03 -16.45
N GLY A 15 -10.54 -10.75 -16.40
CA GLY A 15 -11.18 -10.04 -17.51
C GLY A 15 -10.20 -9.39 -18.51
N ASP A 16 -10.67 -8.36 -19.22
CA ASP A 16 -9.89 -7.61 -20.22
C ASP A 16 -8.67 -6.89 -19.59
N PRO A 17 -7.42 -7.23 -19.97
CA PRO A 17 -6.20 -6.69 -19.38
C PRO A 17 -6.07 -5.15 -19.46
N LYS A 18 -6.83 -4.48 -20.34
CA LYS A 18 -6.75 -3.01 -20.51
C LYS A 18 -7.27 -2.21 -19.32
N ASN A 19 -8.13 -2.78 -18.47
CA ASN A 19 -8.74 -2.04 -17.37
C ASN A 19 -8.09 -2.32 -16.00
N PHE A 20 -7.06 -3.17 -15.95
CA PHE A 20 -6.42 -3.54 -14.70
C PHE A 20 -5.18 -2.69 -14.42
N ILE A 21 -5.13 -2.19 -13.19
CA ILE A 21 -3.95 -1.50 -12.69
C ILE A 21 -2.87 -2.55 -12.39
N SER A 22 -1.69 -2.36 -12.98
CA SER A 22 -0.55 -3.24 -12.74
C SER A 22 0.10 -2.93 -11.39
N LEU A 23 0.80 -3.90 -10.80
CA LEU A 23 1.59 -3.68 -9.59
C LEU A 23 2.66 -2.59 -9.76
N ILE A 24 3.13 -2.38 -10.99
CA ILE A 24 4.10 -1.33 -11.32
C ILE A 24 3.45 0.04 -11.15
N ASP A 25 2.22 0.21 -11.59
CA ASP A 25 1.48 1.47 -11.47
C ASP A 25 1.10 1.74 -10.02
N CYS A 26 0.76 0.70 -9.25
CA CYS A 26 0.55 0.81 -7.81
C CYS A 26 1.81 1.29 -7.08
N LYS A 27 2.99 0.78 -7.45
CA LYS A 27 4.28 1.25 -6.89
C LYS A 27 4.57 2.71 -7.25
N LYS A 28 4.27 3.14 -8.48
CA LYS A 28 4.39 4.55 -8.88
C LYS A 28 3.44 5.43 -8.08
N MET A 29 2.19 5.00 -7.91
CA MET A 29 1.17 5.71 -7.13
C MET A 29 1.58 5.86 -5.67
N LYS A 30 2.08 4.78 -5.04
CA LYS A 30 2.61 4.79 -3.68
C LYS A 30 3.67 5.88 -3.49
N LYS A 31 4.62 5.98 -4.42
CA LYS A 31 5.66 7.03 -4.40
C LYS A 31 5.06 8.42 -4.58
N LYS A 32 4.12 8.59 -5.51
CA LYS A 32 3.49 9.89 -5.81
C LYS A 32 2.74 10.47 -4.60
N ILE A 33 2.03 9.64 -3.84
CA ILE A 33 1.24 10.08 -2.68
C ILE A 33 1.95 9.88 -1.33
N HIS A 34 3.20 9.41 -1.34
CA HIS A 34 3.97 9.07 -0.14
C HIS A 34 3.24 8.10 0.81
N ALA A 35 2.54 7.10 0.24
CA ALA A 35 1.84 6.08 1.04
C ALA A 35 2.83 5.12 1.72
N PHE A 36 2.46 4.67 2.91
CA PHE A 36 3.23 3.72 3.71
C PHE A 36 3.37 2.38 2.99
N ASN A 37 2.25 1.82 2.54
CA ASN A 37 2.22 0.63 1.70
C ASN A 37 1.06 0.62 0.72
N TYR A 38 1.09 -0.36 -0.17
CA TYR A 38 0.01 -0.67 -1.10
C TYR A 38 -0.29 -2.16 -0.98
N VAL A 39 -1.55 -2.51 -0.69
CA VAL A 39 -2.01 -3.89 -0.50
C VAL A 39 -3.17 -4.13 -1.45
N GLU A 40 -3.19 -5.30 -2.07
CA GLU A 40 -4.32 -5.74 -2.88
C GLU A 40 -5.16 -6.74 -2.09
N CYS A 41 -6.48 -6.60 -2.15
CA CYS A 41 -7.40 -7.50 -1.48
C CYS A 41 -8.61 -7.86 -2.34
N SER A 42 -9.14 -9.06 -2.09
CA SER A 42 -10.46 -9.48 -2.55
C SER A 42 -11.31 -9.85 -1.34
N ALA A 43 -12.28 -8.99 -1.02
CA ALA A 43 -13.24 -9.31 0.03
C ALA A 43 -14.09 -10.55 -0.30
N LYS A 44 -14.29 -10.84 -1.60
CA LYS A 44 -15.05 -12.00 -2.08
C LYS A 44 -14.32 -13.32 -1.82
N LEU A 45 -13.01 -13.35 -2.10
CA LEU A 45 -12.16 -14.51 -1.87
C LEU A 45 -11.55 -14.53 -0.45
N GLN A 46 -11.81 -13.49 0.33
CA GLN A 46 -11.19 -13.23 1.63
C GLN A 46 -9.66 -13.16 1.60
N GLU A 47 -9.10 -12.75 0.47
CA GLU A 47 -7.65 -12.64 0.26
C GLU A 47 -7.17 -11.22 0.59
N GLY A 48 -6.03 -11.12 1.29
CA GLY A 48 -5.37 -9.84 1.59
C GLY A 48 -6.05 -8.96 2.64
N LEU A 49 -7.18 -9.40 3.22
CA LEU A 49 -7.88 -8.65 4.27
C LEU A 49 -7.02 -8.47 5.53
N ASP A 50 -6.39 -9.56 6.01
CA ASP A 50 -5.51 -9.51 7.18
C ASP A 50 -4.27 -8.64 6.94
N GLU A 51 -3.76 -8.63 5.71
CA GLU A 51 -2.64 -7.77 5.32
C GLU A 51 -3.02 -6.30 5.38
N VAL A 52 -4.22 -5.92 4.91
CA VAL A 52 -4.70 -4.52 4.98
C VAL A 52 -4.72 -4.03 6.44
N PHE A 53 -5.26 -4.83 7.36
CA PHE A 53 -5.34 -4.42 8.77
C PHE A 53 -3.98 -4.46 9.47
N SER A 54 -3.20 -5.53 9.27
CA SER A 54 -1.89 -5.65 9.90
C SER A 54 -0.92 -4.57 9.42
N ASP A 55 -0.93 -4.22 8.15
CA ASP A 55 -0.11 -3.14 7.62
C ASP A 55 -0.60 -1.78 8.09
N SER A 56 -1.90 -1.56 8.22
CA SER A 56 -2.44 -0.33 8.83
C SER A 56 -1.90 -0.13 10.25
N ILE A 57 -1.91 -1.19 11.07
CA ILE A 57 -1.39 -1.15 12.44
C ILE A 57 0.11 -0.87 12.43
N LYS A 58 0.90 -1.61 11.63
CA LYS A 58 2.35 -1.38 11.49
C LYS A 58 2.65 0.05 11.05
N ALA A 59 1.83 0.61 10.17
CA ALA A 59 2.01 1.95 9.64
C ALA A 59 1.89 3.01 10.75
N VAL A 60 0.95 2.82 11.68
CA VAL A 60 0.79 3.69 12.85
C VAL A 60 1.92 3.49 13.88
N LEU A 61 2.32 2.24 14.15
CA LEU A 61 3.34 1.92 15.14
C LEU A 61 4.75 2.36 14.70
N LYS A 62 5.05 2.32 13.40
CA LYS A 62 6.35 2.69 12.86
C LYS A 62 6.46 4.22 12.80
N LYS A 63 6.95 4.84 13.89
CA LYS A 63 7.27 6.27 13.90
C LYS A 63 8.20 6.60 12.73
N PRO A 64 7.93 7.66 11.94
CA PRO A 64 8.85 8.09 10.91
C PRO A 64 10.19 8.39 11.57
N SER A 65 11.27 7.77 11.10
CA SER A 65 12.61 8.12 11.59
C SER A 65 12.84 9.57 11.18
N ARG A 66 12.76 10.49 12.15
CA ARG A 66 13.33 11.81 11.99
C ARG A 66 14.81 11.55 11.81
N LYS A 67 15.34 11.70 10.59
CA LYS A 67 16.79 11.72 10.38
C LYS A 67 17.32 12.82 11.29
N LYS A 68 17.92 12.44 12.42
CA LYS A 68 18.70 13.38 13.22
C LYS A 68 19.89 13.71 12.33
N PHE A 69 19.87 14.88 11.71
CA PHE A 69 21.09 15.43 11.11
C PHE A 69 22.06 15.65 12.27
N CYS A 70 23.02 14.73 12.42
CA CYS A 70 24.17 14.93 13.28
C CYS A 70 25.15 15.74 12.43
N TYR A 71 25.23 17.05 12.68
CA TYR A 71 26.34 17.86 12.19
C TYR A 71 27.45 17.73 13.25
N LEU A 72 28.59 17.14 12.87
CA LEU A 72 29.85 17.32 13.61
C LEU A 72 30.42 18.66 13.12
N LEU A 73 30.41 19.65 14.00
CA LEU A 73 31.13 20.93 13.88
C LEU A 73 32.47 20.78 14.58
#